data_AF-A0A2W1L7T0-F1
#
_entry.id   AF-A0A2W1L7T0-F1
#
_cell.length_a   1.000
_cell.length_b   1.000
_cell.length_c   1.000
_cell.angle_alpha   90.00
_cell.angle_beta   90.00
_cell.angle_gamma   90.00
#
_symmetry.space_group_name_H-M   'P 1'
#
loop_
_entity.id
_entity.type
_entity.pdbx_description
1 polymer ?
#
loop_
_entity_poly.entity_id
_entity_poly.type
_entity_poly.pdbx_seq_one_letter_code
_entity_poly.pdbx_strand_id
1 'polypeptide(L)'
;MKRKTKVLCAAAAVAAAGIAAALYQWWTAPYDLPEISSNLTVEQYGLDLSANRQAQQSINALPAGNEVEQLKQYIKQDPGMMAYSNKLRILMLERGETEQFLEYVEGLGPLTDALKLQKALAYVDLLQNPDLGTAALGQISTKSISVLNNLLEDRPYDMFTHYARGLNNLYWPSGLQRTDKAIQDLGYCLAVAKQLEGTMDLPLWPLIYTAYGDALVKDGQVKEGILVWKDGEAKYKQDKELQRRAALNEQGALEEVRAVRGIDEFRRPDPAISDLSIVWTSTH
;
A
#
# COMPACT_ATOMS: atom_id res chain seq x y z
N MET A 1 -26.13 38.99 30.72
CA MET A 1 -25.98 38.21 29.46
C MET A 1 -24.52 37.93 29.08
N LYS A 2 -23.61 38.91 29.06
CA LYS A 2 -22.21 38.73 28.60
C LYS A 2 -21.38 37.61 29.28
N ARG A 3 -21.63 37.30 30.56
CA ARG A 3 -20.86 36.25 31.29
C ARG A 3 -21.20 34.83 30.84
N LYS A 4 -22.47 34.54 30.52
CA LYS A 4 -22.91 33.22 30.05
C LYS A 4 -22.36 32.91 28.66
N THR A 5 -22.32 33.91 27.76
CA THR A 5 -21.75 33.78 26.42
C THR A 5 -20.25 33.48 26.48
N LYS A 6 -19.48 34.14 27.34
CA LYS A 6 -18.04 33.87 27.52
C LYS A 6 -17.76 32.44 28.01
N VAL A 7 -18.56 31.95 28.96
CA VAL A 7 -18.41 30.57 29.47
C VAL A 7 -18.74 29.54 28.39
N LEU A 8 -19.80 29.77 27.60
CA LEU A 8 -20.16 28.87 26.49
C LEU A 8 -19.08 28.84 25.40
N CYS A 9 -18.53 29.99 25.01
CA CYS A 9 -17.45 30.06 24.04
C CYS A 9 -16.17 29.36 24.54
N ALA A 10 -15.81 29.54 25.82
CA ALA A 10 -14.66 28.87 26.41
C ALA A 10 -14.86 27.35 26.46
N ALA A 11 -16.04 26.87 26.84
CA ALA A 11 -16.37 25.45 26.84
C ALA A 11 -16.30 24.84 25.43
N ALA A 12 -16.84 25.53 24.42
CA ALA A 12 -16.76 25.09 23.02
C ALA A 12 -15.31 25.03 22.51
N ALA A 13 -14.48 26.02 22.85
CA ALA A 13 -13.06 26.03 22.47
C ALA A 13 -12.28 24.87 23.12
N VAL A 14 -12.53 24.58 24.40
CA VAL A 14 -11.93 23.44 25.10
C VAL A 14 -12.38 22.11 24.47
N ALA A 15 -13.66 21.97 24.15
CA ALA A 15 -14.17 20.78 23.48
C ALA A 15 -13.53 20.57 22.10
N ALA A 16 -13.43 21.63 21.30
CA ALA A 16 -12.79 21.58 19.98
C ALA A 16 -11.29 21.22 20.09
N ALA A 17 -10.57 21.80 21.05
CA ALA A 17 -9.17 21.47 21.31
C ALA A 17 -9.00 20.01 21.76
N GLY A 18 -9.90 19.49 22.60
CA GLY A 18 -9.91 18.10 23.03
C GLY A 18 -10.13 17.13 21.86
N ILE A 19 -11.08 17.43 20.96
CA ILE A 19 -11.33 16.65 19.75
C ILE A 19 -10.10 16.67 18.82
N ALA A 20 -9.52 17.84 18.59
CA ALA A 20 -8.32 17.96 17.76
C ALA A 20 -7.13 17.18 18.33
N ALA A 21 -6.93 17.22 19.66
CA ALA A 21 -5.88 16.44 20.32
C ALA A 21 -6.12 14.93 20.21
N ALA A 22 -7.37 14.46 20.40
CA ALA A 22 -7.72 13.06 20.24
C ALA A 22 -7.53 12.58 18.79
N LEU A 23 -7.95 13.38 17.80
CA LEU A 23 -7.72 13.10 16.39
C LEU A 23 -6.23 13.07 16.05
N TYR A 24 -5.44 14.01 16.58
CA TYR A 24 -3.99 14.01 16.39
C TYR A 24 -3.34 12.79 17.02
N GLN A 25 -3.72 12.41 18.24
CA GLN A 25 -3.19 11.23 18.90
C GLN A 25 -3.58 9.95 18.15
N TRP A 26 -4.82 9.81 17.69
CA TRP A 26 -5.23 8.68 16.84
C TRP A 26 -4.48 8.67 15.50
N TRP A 27 -4.21 9.85 14.95
CA TRP A 27 -3.47 10.03 13.69
C TRP A 27 -2.00 9.63 13.81
N THR A 28 -1.36 9.83 14.96
CA THR A 28 0.08 9.57 15.18
C THR A 28 0.37 8.33 16.00
N ALA A 29 -0.63 7.73 16.66
CA ALA A 29 -0.42 6.53 17.48
C ALA A 29 0.23 5.41 16.65
N PRO A 30 1.22 4.69 17.22
CA PRO A 30 1.80 3.52 16.57
C PRO A 30 0.72 2.45 16.34
N TYR A 31 0.89 1.64 15.32
CA TYR A 31 0.09 0.45 15.11
C TYR A 31 0.50 -0.64 16.11
N ASP A 32 -0.49 -1.42 16.53
CA ASP A 32 -0.27 -2.67 17.23
C ASP A 32 -0.05 -3.75 16.17
N LEU A 33 1.21 -3.99 15.80
CA LEU A 33 1.58 -4.98 14.79
C LEU A 33 1.66 -6.36 15.45
N PRO A 34 1.18 -7.42 14.79
CA PRO A 34 1.27 -8.74 15.37
C PRO A 34 2.71 -9.25 15.40
N GLU A 35 3.03 -10.09 16.39
CA GLU A 35 4.34 -10.70 16.52
C GLU A 35 4.58 -11.75 15.44
N ILE A 36 5.69 -11.61 14.70
CA ILE A 36 6.11 -12.60 13.72
C ILE A 36 6.69 -13.82 14.44
N SER A 37 6.16 -15.00 14.14
CA SER A 37 6.59 -16.26 14.75
C SER A 37 6.81 -17.37 13.72
N SER A 38 7.68 -18.31 14.06
CA SER A 38 8.09 -19.42 13.17
C SER A 38 7.01 -20.49 12.96
N ASN A 39 5.90 -20.44 13.70
CA ASN A 39 4.75 -21.34 13.55
C ASN A 39 3.67 -20.80 12.60
N LEU A 40 3.81 -19.58 12.07
CA LEU A 40 2.86 -19.04 11.10
C LEU A 40 3.03 -19.70 9.73
N THR A 41 1.92 -20.03 9.08
CA THR A 41 1.91 -20.63 7.74
C THR A 41 1.93 -19.55 6.65
N VAL A 42 2.37 -19.93 5.44
CA VAL A 42 2.29 -19.05 4.26
C VAL A 42 0.86 -18.57 3.99
N GLU A 43 -0.15 -19.40 4.28
CA GLU A 43 -1.56 -19.03 4.14
C GLU A 43 -1.98 -17.91 5.11
N GLN A 44 -1.50 -17.95 6.37
CA GLN A 44 -1.77 -16.91 7.36
C GLN A 44 -1.19 -15.55 6.97
N TYR A 45 -0.06 -15.55 6.26
CA TYR A 45 0.51 -14.34 5.65
C TYR A 45 -0.22 -13.88 4.37
N GLY A 46 -1.21 -14.64 3.88
CA GLY A 46 -1.89 -14.38 2.62
C GLY A 46 -1.07 -14.79 1.38
N LEU A 47 -0.05 -15.64 1.54
CA LEU A 47 0.94 -15.99 0.52
C LEU A 47 0.66 -17.33 -0.19
N ASP A 48 -0.50 -17.95 0.00
CA ASP A 48 -0.92 -19.04 -0.90
C ASP A 48 -1.42 -18.46 -2.23
N LEU A 49 -0.53 -18.49 -3.23
CA LEU A 49 -0.75 -17.92 -4.55
C LEU A 49 -1.07 -18.98 -5.61
N SER A 50 -1.29 -20.24 -5.22
CA SER A 50 -1.53 -21.35 -6.14
C SER A 50 -2.73 -21.09 -7.07
N ALA A 51 -3.87 -20.68 -6.49
CA ALA A 51 -5.08 -20.39 -7.25
C ALA A 51 -4.91 -19.15 -8.16
N ASN A 52 -4.20 -18.12 -7.69
CA ASN A 52 -3.91 -16.90 -8.46
C ASN A 52 -3.03 -17.18 -9.69
N ARG A 53 -2.04 -18.09 -9.56
CA ARG A 53 -1.22 -18.55 -10.69
C ARG A 53 -2.06 -19.27 -11.76
N GLN A 54 -3.05 -20.06 -11.35
CA GLN A 54 -3.95 -20.71 -12.30
C GLN A 54 -4.87 -19.69 -12.99
N ALA A 55 -5.42 -18.74 -12.24
CA ALA A 55 -6.20 -17.64 -12.79
C ALA A 55 -5.42 -16.78 -13.80
N GLN A 56 -4.11 -16.61 -13.61
CA GLN A 56 -3.26 -15.89 -14.56
C GLN A 56 -3.23 -16.55 -15.96
N GLN A 57 -3.36 -17.88 -16.05
CA GLN A 57 -3.44 -18.57 -17.33
C GLN A 57 -4.71 -18.18 -18.09
N SER A 58 -5.85 -18.10 -17.37
CA SER A 58 -7.12 -17.62 -17.93
C SER A 58 -7.02 -16.16 -18.37
N ILE A 59 -6.35 -15.31 -17.61
CA ILE A 59 -6.09 -13.91 -17.97
C ILE A 59 -5.27 -13.81 -19.26
N ASN A 60 -4.21 -14.61 -19.38
CA ASN A 60 -3.34 -14.60 -20.57
C ASN A 60 -4.05 -15.10 -21.84
N ALA A 61 -5.11 -15.89 -21.69
CA ALA A 61 -5.92 -16.40 -22.80
C ALA A 61 -7.04 -15.44 -23.23
N LEU A 62 -7.22 -14.30 -22.54
CA LEU A 62 -8.27 -13.33 -22.89
C LEU A 62 -8.02 -12.74 -24.28
N PRO A 63 -9.05 -12.69 -25.16
CA PRO A 63 -8.93 -12.02 -26.44
C PRO A 63 -8.79 -10.50 -26.25
N ALA A 64 -7.92 -9.91 -27.05
CA ALA A 64 -7.70 -8.46 -27.05
C ALA A 64 -8.99 -7.68 -27.36
N GLY A 65 -9.20 -6.57 -26.65
CA GLY A 65 -10.31 -5.63 -26.91
C GLY A 65 -11.62 -5.93 -26.15
N ASN A 66 -11.69 -7.01 -25.38
CA ASN A 66 -12.84 -7.31 -24.49
C ASN A 66 -12.41 -7.78 -23.10
N GLU A 67 -11.22 -7.37 -22.65
CA GLU A 67 -10.63 -7.84 -21.39
C GLU A 67 -11.40 -7.34 -20.17
N VAL A 68 -11.83 -6.08 -20.18
CA VAL A 68 -12.55 -5.46 -19.05
C VAL A 68 -13.84 -6.22 -18.74
N GLU A 69 -14.71 -6.44 -19.73
CA GLU A 69 -15.99 -7.10 -19.49
C GLU A 69 -15.81 -8.58 -19.11
N GLN A 70 -14.84 -9.27 -19.71
CA GLN A 70 -14.56 -10.66 -19.32
C GLN A 70 -14.01 -10.76 -17.90
N LEU A 71 -13.09 -9.88 -17.49
CA LEU A 71 -12.59 -9.82 -16.11
C LEU A 71 -13.72 -9.50 -15.12
N LYS A 72 -14.64 -8.60 -15.47
CA LYS A 72 -15.85 -8.35 -14.66
C LYS A 72 -16.72 -9.60 -14.52
N GLN A 73 -16.82 -10.45 -15.55
CA GLN A 73 -17.55 -11.72 -15.44
C GLN A 73 -16.80 -12.72 -14.55
N TYR A 74 -15.47 -12.82 -14.69
CA TYR A 74 -14.66 -13.70 -13.85
C TYR A 74 -14.72 -13.30 -12.36
N ILE A 75 -14.68 -12.00 -12.05
CA ILE A 75 -14.83 -11.51 -10.68
C ILE A 75 -16.23 -11.81 -10.12
N LYS A 76 -17.29 -11.73 -10.93
CA LYS A 76 -18.64 -12.10 -10.49
C LYS A 76 -18.76 -13.59 -10.19
N GLN A 77 -18.07 -14.43 -10.94
CA GLN A 77 -18.08 -15.88 -10.76
C GLN A 77 -17.21 -16.32 -9.58
N ASP A 78 -16.06 -15.68 -9.39
CA ASP A 78 -15.13 -15.95 -8.30
C ASP A 78 -14.57 -14.62 -7.73
N PRO A 79 -15.32 -13.98 -6.83
CA PRO A 79 -14.89 -12.72 -6.21
C PRO A 79 -13.71 -12.89 -5.26
N GLY A 80 -13.35 -14.12 -4.87
CA GLY A 80 -12.19 -14.41 -4.04
C GLY A 80 -10.87 -14.38 -4.82
N MET A 81 -10.93 -14.44 -6.16
CA MET A 81 -9.75 -14.50 -6.99
C MET A 81 -9.08 -13.13 -7.17
N MET A 82 -8.03 -12.88 -6.40
CA MET A 82 -7.28 -11.63 -6.42
C MET A 82 -6.67 -11.33 -7.79
N ALA A 83 -6.21 -12.33 -8.54
CA ALA A 83 -5.61 -12.13 -9.86
C ALA A 83 -6.54 -11.41 -10.86
N TYR A 84 -7.83 -11.78 -10.92
CA TYR A 84 -8.80 -11.15 -11.83
C TYR A 84 -9.06 -9.68 -11.46
N SER A 85 -9.29 -9.42 -10.18
CA SER A 85 -9.57 -8.08 -9.68
C SER A 85 -8.35 -7.17 -9.76
N ASN A 86 -7.14 -7.68 -9.50
CA ASN A 86 -5.90 -6.94 -9.73
C ASN A 86 -5.70 -6.61 -11.21
N LYS A 87 -5.87 -7.57 -12.12
CA LYS A 87 -5.71 -7.29 -13.56
C LYS A 87 -6.73 -6.26 -14.05
N LEU A 88 -7.98 -6.35 -13.59
CA LEU A 88 -9.01 -5.35 -13.92
C LEU A 88 -8.62 -3.97 -13.40
N ARG A 89 -8.18 -3.87 -12.13
CA ARG A 89 -7.72 -2.61 -11.52
C ARG A 89 -6.62 -1.97 -12.35
N ILE A 90 -5.57 -2.72 -12.69
CA ILE A 90 -4.43 -2.19 -13.45
C ILE A 90 -4.86 -1.76 -14.85
N LEU A 91 -5.66 -2.57 -15.55
CA LEU A 91 -6.15 -2.21 -16.88
C LEU A 91 -7.01 -0.93 -16.88
N MET A 92 -7.86 -0.77 -15.86
CA MET A 92 -8.69 0.43 -15.71
C MET A 92 -7.84 1.63 -15.26
N LEU A 93 -6.81 1.43 -14.42
CA LEU A 93 -5.85 2.47 -14.06
C LEU A 93 -5.10 3.02 -15.28
N GLU A 94 -4.61 2.14 -16.15
CA GLU A 94 -3.93 2.50 -17.41
C GLU A 94 -4.84 3.30 -18.36
N ARG A 95 -6.17 3.08 -18.29
CA ARG A 95 -7.18 3.79 -19.07
C ARG A 95 -7.70 5.07 -18.40
N GLY A 96 -7.29 5.38 -17.18
CA GLY A 96 -7.83 6.50 -16.40
C GLY A 96 -9.25 6.25 -15.86
N GLU A 97 -9.66 4.99 -15.76
CA GLU A 97 -11.00 4.53 -15.36
C GLU A 97 -11.04 4.00 -13.91
N THR A 98 -10.08 4.38 -13.05
CA THR A 98 -9.99 3.87 -11.66
C THR A 98 -11.25 4.11 -10.83
N GLU A 99 -11.95 5.23 -11.04
CA GLU A 99 -13.23 5.50 -10.35
C GLU A 99 -14.32 4.51 -10.79
N GLN A 100 -14.39 4.17 -12.08
CA GLN A 100 -15.33 3.17 -12.59
C GLN A 100 -15.01 1.77 -12.04
N PHE A 101 -13.74 1.45 -11.80
CA PHE A 101 -13.36 0.22 -11.09
C PHE A 101 -13.92 0.20 -9.67
N LEU A 102 -13.78 1.31 -8.93
CA LEU A 102 -14.31 1.43 -7.57
C LEU A 102 -15.84 1.30 -7.53
N GLU A 103 -16.55 1.97 -8.43
CA GLU A 103 -18.01 1.86 -8.57
C GLU A 103 -18.44 0.42 -8.87
N TYR A 104 -17.73 -0.25 -9.79
CA TYR A 104 -17.99 -1.64 -10.12
C TYR A 104 -17.83 -2.55 -8.90
N VAL A 105 -16.71 -2.44 -8.17
CA VAL A 105 -16.44 -3.27 -6.99
C VAL A 105 -17.51 -3.01 -5.91
N GLU A 106 -17.86 -1.74 -5.65
CA GLU A 106 -18.90 -1.38 -4.68
C GLU A 106 -20.28 -1.97 -5.04
N GLY A 107 -20.58 -2.14 -6.33
CA GLY A 107 -21.82 -2.73 -6.82
C GLY A 107 -21.93 -4.26 -6.66
N LEU A 108 -20.87 -4.97 -6.29
CA LEU A 108 -20.86 -6.45 -6.21
C LEU A 108 -21.51 -7.01 -4.93
N GLY A 109 -21.85 -6.18 -3.93
CA GLY A 109 -22.42 -6.62 -2.66
C GLY A 109 -21.36 -6.78 -1.56
N PRO A 110 -21.55 -7.70 -0.57
CA PRO A 110 -20.54 -7.93 0.45
C PRO A 110 -19.20 -8.32 -0.18
N LEU A 111 -18.17 -7.50 0.07
CA LEU A 111 -16.87 -7.69 -0.55
C LEU A 111 -16.10 -8.83 0.13
N THR A 112 -15.53 -9.71 -0.68
CA THR A 112 -14.48 -10.63 -0.24
C THR A 112 -13.23 -9.86 0.17
N ASP A 113 -12.34 -10.48 0.94
CA ASP A 113 -11.11 -9.82 1.36
C ASP A 113 -10.21 -9.44 0.18
N ALA A 114 -10.17 -10.28 -0.86
CA ALA A 114 -9.48 -9.97 -2.11
C ALA A 114 -10.02 -8.69 -2.77
N LEU A 115 -11.35 -8.52 -2.84
CA LEU A 115 -11.96 -7.31 -3.39
C LEU A 115 -11.77 -6.09 -2.49
N LYS A 116 -11.82 -6.25 -1.16
CA LYS A 116 -11.49 -5.17 -0.22
C LYS A 116 -10.05 -4.69 -0.44
N LEU A 117 -9.09 -5.60 -0.58
CA LEU A 117 -7.68 -5.26 -0.82
C LEU A 117 -7.52 -4.52 -2.16
N GLN A 118 -8.13 -5.01 -3.24
CA GLN A 118 -8.04 -4.33 -4.54
C GLN A 118 -8.75 -2.97 -4.54
N LYS A 119 -9.86 -2.82 -3.80
CA LYS A 119 -10.50 -1.52 -3.58
C LYS A 119 -9.56 -0.55 -2.85
N ALA A 120 -8.88 -1.02 -1.80
CA ALA A 120 -7.93 -0.21 -1.06
C ALA A 120 -6.73 0.21 -1.92
N LEU A 121 -6.21 -0.69 -2.75
CA LEU A 121 -5.14 -0.40 -3.71
C LEU A 121 -5.59 0.55 -4.81
N ALA A 122 -6.82 0.46 -5.30
CA ALA A 122 -7.37 1.43 -6.26
C ALA A 122 -7.45 2.86 -5.67
N TYR A 123 -7.74 2.99 -4.38
CA TYR A 123 -7.59 4.29 -3.70
C TYR A 123 -6.13 4.72 -3.61
N VAL A 124 -5.18 3.81 -3.37
CA VAL A 124 -3.74 4.13 -3.42
C VAL A 124 -3.34 4.61 -4.81
N ASP A 125 -3.87 4.01 -5.87
CA ASP A 125 -3.62 4.45 -7.25
C ASP A 125 -4.15 5.87 -7.51
N LEU A 126 -5.32 6.22 -6.95
CA LEU A 126 -5.88 7.57 -7.03
C LEU A 126 -5.07 8.61 -6.26
N LEU A 127 -4.33 8.22 -5.20
CA LEU A 127 -3.43 9.15 -4.50
C LEU A 127 -2.32 9.70 -5.40
N GLN A 128 -2.08 9.02 -6.52
CA GLN A 128 -1.07 9.41 -7.49
C GLN A 128 -1.59 10.42 -8.52
N ASN A 129 -2.87 10.80 -8.48
CA ASN A 129 -3.43 11.76 -9.43
C ASN A 129 -3.03 13.21 -9.06
N PRO A 130 -2.19 13.89 -9.85
CA PRO A 130 -1.72 15.24 -9.54
C PRO A 130 -2.83 16.31 -9.66
N ASP A 131 -3.93 16.00 -10.34
CA ASP A 131 -5.05 16.92 -10.53
C ASP A 131 -5.95 17.01 -9.28
N LEU A 132 -5.75 16.13 -8.30
CA LEU A 132 -6.49 16.14 -7.04
C LEU A 132 -5.85 17.09 -6.02
N GLY A 133 -6.67 17.97 -5.46
CA GLY A 133 -6.25 18.81 -4.34
C GLY A 133 -5.95 18.00 -3.07
N THR A 134 -5.09 18.53 -2.20
CA THR A 134 -4.65 17.87 -0.94
C THR A 134 -5.79 17.36 -0.07
N ALA A 135 -6.93 18.07 -0.04
CA ALA A 135 -8.11 17.63 0.71
C ALA A 135 -8.73 16.35 0.14
N ALA A 136 -8.84 16.23 -1.19
CA ALA A 136 -9.36 15.04 -1.85
C ALA A 136 -8.40 13.85 -1.66
N LEU A 137 -7.09 14.08 -1.79
CA LEU A 137 -6.05 13.08 -1.51
C LEU A 137 -6.17 12.57 -0.06
N GLY A 138 -6.37 13.46 0.91
CA GLY A 138 -6.55 13.06 2.30
C GLY A 138 -7.79 12.20 2.55
N GLN A 139 -8.91 12.50 1.88
CA GLN A 139 -10.12 11.68 1.95
C GLN A 139 -9.90 10.30 1.31
N ILE A 140 -9.27 10.24 0.14
CA ILE A 140 -8.95 8.99 -0.57
C ILE A 140 -8.04 8.10 0.27
N SER A 141 -6.99 8.67 0.85
CA SER A 141 -6.08 7.93 1.73
C SER A 141 -6.83 7.39 2.95
N THR A 142 -7.67 8.21 3.58
CA THR A 142 -8.48 7.78 4.73
C THR A 142 -9.42 6.63 4.37
N LYS A 143 -10.05 6.66 3.18
CA LYS A 143 -10.88 5.55 2.68
C LYS A 143 -10.08 4.26 2.52
N SER A 144 -8.89 4.34 1.91
CA SER A 144 -7.99 3.20 1.76
C SER A 144 -7.55 2.63 3.11
N ILE A 145 -7.06 3.48 4.02
CA ILE A 145 -6.62 3.07 5.37
C ILE A 145 -7.77 2.44 6.15
N SER A 146 -8.99 2.98 6.05
CA SER A 146 -10.17 2.40 6.70
C SER A 146 -10.46 0.98 6.22
N VAL A 147 -10.43 0.75 4.90
CA VAL A 147 -10.62 -0.60 4.33
C VAL A 147 -9.50 -1.55 4.78
N LEU A 148 -8.25 -1.10 4.80
CA LEU A 148 -7.09 -1.91 5.18
C LEU A 148 -7.07 -2.23 6.68
N ASN A 149 -7.48 -1.29 7.54
CA ASN A 149 -7.60 -1.55 8.97
C ASN A 149 -8.65 -2.64 9.24
N ASN A 150 -9.82 -2.55 8.59
CA ASN A 150 -10.86 -3.57 8.74
C ASN A 150 -10.37 -4.95 8.27
N LEU A 151 -9.56 -5.02 7.21
CA LEU A 151 -8.94 -6.28 6.78
C LEU A 151 -7.97 -6.84 7.83
N LEU A 152 -7.15 -5.98 8.46
CA LEU A 152 -6.18 -6.39 9.47
C LEU A 152 -6.82 -6.73 10.83
N GLU A 153 -8.04 -6.27 11.11
CA GLU A 153 -8.81 -6.74 12.27
C GLU A 153 -9.14 -8.24 12.13
N ASP A 154 -9.52 -8.68 10.93
CA ASP A 154 -9.87 -10.08 10.65
C ASP A 154 -8.63 -10.94 10.33
N ARG A 155 -7.64 -10.35 9.66
CA ARG A 155 -6.44 -11.04 9.14
C ARG A 155 -5.17 -10.25 9.52
N PRO A 156 -4.80 -10.23 10.81
CA PRO A 156 -3.72 -9.37 11.29
C PRO A 156 -2.37 -9.67 10.64
N TYR A 157 -2.13 -10.90 10.16
CA TYR A 157 -0.86 -11.28 9.56
C TYR A 157 -0.77 -11.04 8.05
N ASP A 158 -1.84 -10.57 7.40
CA ASP A 158 -1.92 -10.47 5.94
C ASP A 158 -0.91 -9.47 5.36
N MET A 159 0.14 -10.00 4.72
CA MET A 159 1.31 -9.22 4.32
C MET A 159 1.00 -8.24 3.18
N PHE A 160 0.10 -8.61 2.26
CA PHE A 160 -0.32 -7.70 1.19
C PHE A 160 -1.12 -6.51 1.74
N THR A 161 -1.93 -6.74 2.77
CA THR A 161 -2.69 -5.67 3.43
C THR A 161 -1.76 -4.71 4.18
N HIS A 162 -0.77 -5.22 4.91
CA HIS A 162 0.29 -4.38 5.48
C HIS A 162 1.05 -3.61 4.42
N TYR A 163 1.49 -4.27 3.34
CA TYR A 163 2.22 -3.62 2.25
C TYR A 163 1.40 -2.48 1.64
N ALA A 164 0.11 -2.70 1.33
CA ALA A 164 -0.79 -1.68 0.81
C ALA A 164 -0.96 -0.48 1.77
N ARG A 165 -1.09 -0.74 3.08
CA ARG A 165 -1.23 0.32 4.11
C ARG A 165 0.07 1.10 4.29
N GLY A 166 1.21 0.41 4.20
CA GLY A 166 2.54 0.98 4.18
C GLY A 166 2.75 1.92 3.00
N LEU A 167 2.42 1.47 1.78
CA LEU A 167 2.47 2.29 0.57
C LEU A 167 1.58 3.52 0.65
N ASN A 168 0.35 3.37 1.15
CA ASN A 168 -0.57 4.49 1.34
C ASN A 168 0.06 5.58 2.22
N ASN A 169 0.60 5.21 3.37
CA ASN A 169 1.25 6.14 4.30
C ASN A 169 2.55 6.73 3.71
N LEU A 170 3.31 5.94 2.94
CA LEU A 170 4.56 6.36 2.31
C LEU A 170 4.35 7.50 1.32
N TYR A 171 3.20 7.59 0.65
CA TYR A 171 2.96 8.64 -0.35
C TYR A 171 2.65 10.02 0.23
N TRP A 172 2.26 10.12 1.50
CA TRP A 172 1.96 11.42 2.11
C TRP A 172 3.20 12.33 2.18
N PRO A 173 3.03 13.65 2.03
CA PRO A 173 4.04 14.64 2.39
C PRO A 173 4.68 14.36 3.76
N SER A 174 6.01 14.46 3.87
CA SER A 174 6.71 14.19 5.15
C SER A 174 6.22 15.10 6.30
N GLY A 175 5.77 16.31 5.99
CA GLY A 175 5.23 17.26 6.97
C GLY A 175 3.94 16.80 7.68
N LEU A 176 3.29 15.75 7.20
CA LEU A 176 2.03 15.22 7.76
C LEU A 176 2.23 13.99 8.67
N GLN A 177 3.50 13.67 8.97
CA GLN A 177 3.90 12.69 10.00
C GLN A 177 3.25 11.31 9.81
N ARG A 178 3.22 10.83 8.56
CA ARG A 178 2.74 9.47 8.22
C ARG A 178 3.86 8.47 7.97
N THR A 179 5.09 8.94 7.82
CA THR A 179 6.23 8.09 7.49
C THR A 179 6.49 7.03 8.57
N ASP A 180 6.32 7.35 9.86
CA ASP A 180 6.40 6.37 10.97
C ASP A 180 5.45 5.17 10.79
N LYS A 181 4.24 5.41 10.27
CA LYS A 181 3.26 4.35 10.00
C LYS A 181 3.67 3.52 8.78
N ALA A 182 4.26 4.15 7.76
CA ALA A 182 4.83 3.44 6.63
C ALA A 182 6.00 2.55 7.06
N ILE A 183 6.90 3.05 7.91
CA ILE A 183 8.03 2.30 8.48
C ILE A 183 7.52 1.06 9.24
N GLN A 184 6.47 1.21 10.06
CA GLN A 184 5.89 0.10 10.80
C GLN A 184 5.37 -1.02 9.89
N ASP A 185 4.47 -0.69 8.95
CA ASP A 185 3.89 -1.69 8.06
C ASP A 185 4.93 -2.32 7.09
N LEU A 186 5.80 -1.50 6.50
CA LEU A 186 6.83 -1.99 5.57
C LEU A 186 7.96 -2.73 6.30
N GLY A 187 8.25 -2.37 7.55
CA GLY A 187 9.15 -3.10 8.43
C GLY A 187 8.61 -4.49 8.78
N TYR A 188 7.30 -4.59 9.06
CA TYR A 188 6.62 -5.88 9.20
C TYR A 188 6.77 -6.73 7.92
N CYS A 189 6.47 -6.14 6.76
CA CYS A 189 6.64 -6.83 5.47
C CYS A 189 8.08 -7.33 5.24
N LEU A 190 9.10 -6.52 5.59
CA LEU A 190 10.50 -6.91 5.46
C LEU A 190 10.86 -8.04 6.43
N ALA A 191 10.34 -8.03 7.66
CA ALA A 191 10.57 -9.10 8.61
C ALA A 191 9.94 -10.42 8.14
N VAL A 192 8.74 -10.39 7.54
CA VAL A 192 8.12 -11.56 6.88
C VAL A 192 8.97 -12.04 5.71
N ALA A 193 9.45 -11.13 4.86
CA ALA A 193 10.33 -11.48 3.75
C ALA A 193 11.59 -12.18 4.28
N LYS A 194 12.31 -11.60 5.25
CA LYS A 194 13.51 -12.21 5.83
C LYS A 194 13.29 -13.62 6.40
N GLN A 195 12.11 -13.88 6.97
CA GLN A 195 11.73 -15.22 7.44
C GLN A 195 11.53 -16.22 6.29
N LEU A 196 10.98 -15.79 5.15
CA LEU A 196 10.50 -16.68 4.10
C LEU A 196 11.40 -16.77 2.85
N GLU A 197 12.32 -15.83 2.65
CA GLU A 197 13.16 -15.70 1.45
C GLU A 197 14.16 -16.85 1.17
N GLY A 198 14.22 -17.87 2.03
CA GLY A 198 14.90 -19.15 1.75
C GLY A 198 13.97 -20.30 1.41
N THR A 199 12.66 -20.09 1.55
CA THR A 199 11.60 -21.10 1.39
C THR A 199 10.66 -20.78 0.24
N MET A 200 10.53 -19.50 -0.10
CA MET A 200 9.68 -18.99 -1.16
C MET A 200 10.43 -17.92 -1.93
N ASP A 201 10.53 -18.10 -3.24
CA ASP A 201 10.92 -17.04 -4.15
C ASP A 201 9.68 -16.20 -4.46
N LEU A 202 9.71 -14.93 -4.08
CA LEU A 202 8.64 -13.98 -4.35
C LEU A 202 9.24 -12.71 -4.97
N PRO A 203 8.84 -12.35 -6.20
CA PRO A 203 9.30 -11.13 -6.88
C PRO A 203 8.97 -9.82 -6.14
N LEU A 204 8.10 -9.86 -5.14
CA LEU A 204 7.78 -8.71 -4.30
C LEU A 204 8.89 -8.42 -3.27
N TRP A 205 9.77 -9.38 -2.97
CA TRP A 205 10.81 -9.19 -1.96
C TRP A 205 11.74 -8.00 -2.25
N PRO A 206 12.32 -7.83 -3.45
CA PRO A 206 13.10 -6.63 -3.77
C PRO A 206 12.34 -5.31 -3.60
N LEU A 207 11.04 -5.30 -3.89
CA LEU A 207 10.21 -4.11 -3.77
C LEU A 207 9.94 -3.75 -2.30
N ILE A 208 9.81 -4.73 -1.41
CA ILE A 208 9.68 -4.50 0.03
C ILE A 208 10.95 -3.84 0.59
N TYR A 209 12.14 -4.34 0.21
CA TYR A 209 13.40 -3.71 0.56
C TYR A 209 13.47 -2.25 0.07
N THR A 210 13.08 -2.02 -1.18
CA THR A 210 13.06 -0.69 -1.78
C THR A 210 12.13 0.23 -1.01
N ALA A 211 10.86 -0.16 -0.80
CA ALA A 211 9.84 0.65 -0.15
C ALA A 211 10.16 0.92 1.33
N TYR A 212 10.68 -0.07 2.08
CA TYR A 212 11.07 0.15 3.47
C TYR A 212 12.26 1.11 3.59
N GLY A 213 13.28 0.96 2.74
CA GLY A 213 14.40 1.90 2.69
C GLY A 213 13.93 3.31 2.28
N ASP A 214 12.99 3.43 1.34
CA ASP A 214 12.37 4.70 0.97
C ASP A 214 11.68 5.37 2.16
N ALA A 215 10.94 4.60 2.96
CA ALA A 215 10.28 5.10 4.16
C ALA A 215 11.29 5.63 5.19
N LEU A 216 12.37 4.88 5.45
CA LEU A 216 13.44 5.32 6.36
C LEU A 216 14.13 6.60 5.88
N VAL A 217 14.51 6.68 4.60
CA VAL A 217 15.13 7.90 4.04
C VAL A 217 14.17 9.08 4.12
N LYS A 218 12.87 8.88 3.80
CA LYS A 218 11.85 9.93 3.86
C LYS A 218 11.61 10.46 5.27
N ASP A 219 11.85 9.62 6.28
CA ASP A 219 11.80 9.96 7.70
C ASP A 219 13.06 10.68 8.20
N GLY A 220 14.12 10.73 7.39
CA GLY A 220 15.42 11.30 7.73
C GLY A 220 16.42 10.28 8.28
N GLN A 221 16.04 9.00 8.39
CA GLN A 221 16.93 7.88 8.73
C GLN A 221 17.69 7.40 7.48
N VAL A 222 18.43 8.33 6.86
CA VAL A 222 18.99 8.15 5.51
C VAL A 222 20.01 7.00 5.46
N LYS A 223 20.85 6.89 6.48
CA LYS A 223 21.89 5.85 6.56
C LYS A 223 21.26 4.47 6.70
N GLU A 224 20.25 4.35 7.55
CA GLU A 224 19.49 3.14 7.79
C GLU A 224 18.77 2.69 6.52
N GLY A 225 18.14 3.62 5.80
CA GLY A 225 17.49 3.31 4.52
C GLY A 225 18.47 2.80 3.44
N ILE A 226 19.65 3.41 3.33
CA ILE A 226 20.71 2.92 2.43
C ILE A 226 21.20 1.52 2.84
N LEU A 227 21.31 1.24 4.15
CA LEU A 227 21.70 -0.08 4.64
C LEU A 227 20.65 -1.14 4.26
N VAL A 228 19.36 -0.82 4.33
CA VAL A 228 18.29 -1.71 3.86
C VAL A 228 18.45 -1.99 2.37
N TRP A 229 18.67 -0.98 1.52
CA TRP A 229 18.86 -1.20 0.08
C TRP A 229 20.10 -2.06 -0.21
N LYS A 230 21.20 -1.88 0.52
CA LYS A 230 22.41 -2.72 0.41
C LYS A 230 22.17 -4.16 0.82
N ASP A 231 21.41 -4.38 1.90
CA ASP A 231 21.00 -5.73 2.32
C ASP A 231 20.16 -6.41 1.23
N GLY A 232 19.22 -5.67 0.64
CA GLY A 232 18.44 -6.11 -0.51
C GLY A 232 19.31 -6.44 -1.74
N GLU A 233 20.21 -5.54 -2.14
CA GLU A 233 21.11 -5.72 -3.29
C GLU A 233 22.00 -6.97 -3.14
N ALA A 234 22.55 -7.18 -1.94
CA ALA A 234 23.41 -8.33 -1.66
C ALA A 234 22.70 -9.66 -1.94
N LYS A 235 21.37 -9.69 -1.72
CA LYS A 235 20.50 -10.84 -1.93
C LYS A 235 19.96 -10.92 -3.36
N TYR A 236 19.46 -9.82 -3.88
CA TYR A 236 18.81 -9.70 -5.19
C TYR A 236 19.74 -9.01 -6.19
N LYS A 237 20.88 -9.65 -6.48
CA LYS A 237 21.96 -9.07 -7.29
C LYS A 237 21.57 -8.70 -8.72
N GLN A 238 20.41 -9.13 -9.21
CA GLN A 238 19.92 -8.82 -10.57
C GLN A 238 18.88 -7.69 -10.56
N ASP A 239 18.42 -7.26 -9.38
CA ASP A 239 17.46 -6.17 -9.26
C ASP A 239 18.16 -4.83 -9.49
N LYS A 240 17.85 -4.20 -10.63
CA LYS A 240 18.50 -2.96 -11.06
C LYS A 240 18.18 -1.78 -10.14
N GLU A 241 17.01 -1.79 -9.51
CA GLU A 241 16.59 -0.68 -8.67
C GLU A 241 17.33 -0.70 -7.33
N LEU A 242 17.48 -1.87 -6.72
CA LEU A 242 18.29 -2.05 -5.52
C LEU A 242 19.78 -1.76 -5.78
N GLN A 243 20.35 -2.24 -6.88
CA GLN A 243 21.73 -1.91 -7.27
C GLN A 243 21.96 -0.41 -7.35
N ARG A 244 21.06 0.29 -8.05
CA ARG A 244 21.14 1.74 -8.23
C ARG A 244 21.03 2.47 -6.90
N ARG A 245 20.08 2.10 -6.04
CA ARG A 245 19.83 2.71 -4.74
C ARG A 245 20.95 2.45 -3.72
N ALA A 246 21.44 1.22 -3.65
CA ALA A 246 22.53 0.82 -2.76
C ALA A 246 23.85 1.57 -3.03
N ALA A 247 24.04 2.03 -4.27
CA ALA A 247 25.18 2.84 -4.69
C ALA A 247 25.05 4.34 -4.37
N LEU A 248 23.87 4.82 -3.96
CA LEU A 248 23.66 6.23 -3.63
C LEU A 248 24.40 6.64 -2.35
N ASN A 249 24.83 7.90 -2.30
CA ASN A 249 25.21 8.56 -1.06
C ASN A 249 23.97 9.16 -0.38
N GLU A 250 24.12 9.74 0.81
CA GLU A 250 22.99 10.29 1.58
C GLU A 250 22.20 11.36 0.83
N GLN A 251 22.89 12.28 0.13
CA GLN A 251 22.24 13.32 -0.66
C GLN A 251 21.46 12.73 -1.85
N GLY A 252 22.09 11.81 -2.59
CA GLY A 252 21.46 11.12 -3.72
C GLY A 252 20.25 10.29 -3.28
N ALA A 253 20.30 9.67 -2.10
CA ALA A 253 19.17 8.93 -1.53
C ALA A 253 17.98 9.85 -1.23
N LEU A 254 18.21 11.03 -0.63
CA LEU A 254 17.18 12.02 -0.36
C LEU A 254 16.53 12.54 -1.65
N GLU A 255 17.36 12.88 -2.66
CA GLU A 255 16.89 13.34 -3.97
C GLU A 255 16.07 12.27 -4.68
N GLU A 256 16.56 11.03 -4.66
CA GLU A 256 15.88 9.89 -5.24
C GLU A 256 14.50 9.67 -4.62
N VAL A 257 14.44 9.55 -3.30
CA VAL A 257 13.18 9.30 -2.57
C VAL A 257 12.20 10.44 -2.75
N ARG A 258 12.69 11.68 -2.74
CA ARG A 258 11.86 12.85 -3.06
C ARG A 258 11.30 12.78 -4.48
N ALA A 259 12.10 12.39 -5.47
CA ALA A 259 11.68 12.31 -6.86
C ALA A 259 10.65 11.19 -7.12
N VAL A 260 10.78 10.04 -6.45
CA VAL A 260 9.92 8.86 -6.69
C VAL A 260 8.74 8.72 -5.72
N ARG A 261 8.84 9.27 -4.50
CA ARG A 261 7.81 9.16 -3.43
C ARG A 261 7.24 10.49 -2.96
N GLY A 262 7.74 11.61 -3.47
CA GLY A 262 7.28 12.94 -3.08
C GLY A 262 6.02 13.35 -3.84
N ILE A 263 4.84 13.19 -3.22
CA ILE A 263 3.68 14.02 -3.59
C ILE A 263 4.00 15.52 -3.38
N ASP A 264 5.02 15.85 -2.59
CA ASP A 264 5.55 17.20 -2.42
C ASP A 264 5.91 17.89 -3.74
N GLU A 265 6.20 17.13 -4.81
CA GLU A 265 6.43 17.66 -6.16
C GLU A 265 5.28 17.37 -7.15
N PHE A 266 4.13 16.88 -6.66
CA PHE A 266 3.00 16.44 -7.47
C PHE A 266 3.39 15.44 -8.58
N ARG A 267 4.42 14.61 -8.31
CA ARG A 267 4.85 13.57 -9.24
C ARG A 267 4.08 12.30 -8.98
N ARG A 268 3.64 11.65 -10.06
CA ARG A 268 3.02 10.34 -10.04
C ARG A 268 4.11 9.29 -9.79
N PRO A 269 4.05 8.51 -8.68
CA PRO A 269 4.89 7.33 -8.51
C PRO A 269 4.66 6.32 -9.64
N ASP A 270 5.58 5.39 -9.82
CA ASP A 270 5.39 4.28 -10.77
C ASP A 270 4.10 3.49 -10.44
N PRO A 271 3.12 3.40 -11.36
CA PRO A 271 1.91 2.60 -11.15
C PRO A 271 2.19 1.13 -10.81
N ALA A 272 3.33 0.59 -11.23
CA ALA A 272 3.71 -0.79 -10.97
C ALA A 272 3.92 -1.10 -9.48
N ILE A 273 4.13 -0.10 -8.63
CA ILE A 273 4.40 -0.30 -7.19
C ILE A 273 3.22 -0.95 -6.46
N SER A 274 1.99 -0.66 -6.89
CA SER A 274 0.78 -1.25 -6.31
C SER A 274 0.34 -2.51 -7.07
N ASP A 275 0.96 -2.84 -8.22
CA ASP A 275 0.56 -4.00 -9.02
C ASP A 275 1.04 -5.31 -8.37
N LEU A 276 0.09 -6.09 -7.88
CA LEU A 276 0.39 -7.38 -7.28
C LEU A 276 0.59 -8.49 -8.31
N SER A 277 0.38 -8.23 -9.61
CA SER A 277 0.51 -9.26 -10.67
C SER A 277 1.86 -9.95 -10.67
N ILE A 278 2.91 -9.23 -10.26
CA ILE A 278 4.28 -9.75 -10.15
C ILE A 278 4.38 -11.01 -9.28
N VAL A 279 3.51 -11.19 -8.28
CA VAL A 279 3.65 -12.31 -7.31
C VAL A 279 3.13 -13.64 -7.84
N TRP A 280 2.32 -13.63 -8.90
CA TRP A 280 1.80 -14.85 -9.54
C TRP A 280 2.10 -14.94 -11.04
N THR A 281 2.78 -13.96 -11.64
CA THR A 281 3.23 -14.02 -13.04
C THR A 281 4.63 -14.61 -13.19
N SER A 282 5.45 -14.54 -12.14
CA SER A 282 6.80 -15.12 -12.19
C SER A 282 6.73 -16.64 -12.21
N THR A 283 7.02 -17.15 -13.40
CA THR A 283 7.34 -18.55 -13.64
C THR A 283 8.86 -18.66 -13.54
N HIS A 284 9.33 -19.32 -12.48
CA HIS A 284 10.69 -19.87 -12.46
C HIS A 284 10.70 -21.22 -13.17
#